data_AF-A0A258LJT6-F1
#
_entry.id   AF-A0A258LJT6-F1
#
_cell.length_a   1.000
_cell.length_b   1.000
_cell.length_c   1.000
_cell.angle_alpha   90.00
_cell.angle_beta   90.00
_cell.angle_gamma   90.00
#
_symmetry.space_group_name_H-M   'P 1'
#
loop_
_entity.id
_entity.type
_entity.pdbx_description
1 polymer ?
#
loop_
_entity_poly.entity_id
_entity_poly.type
_entity_poly.pdbx_seq_one_letter_code
_entity_poly.pdbx_strand_id
1 'polypeptide(L)'
;MKQEFTEIIAKSKEFYSRYMAIAKVYAKEWLAVVIKAQNDLYLLTHEWFSTHLPRVAQRYDKAPPWTQKGLYYFPWFCLFLIILNYFNVFDRSPTVKSVQDPNVVIVNEDLHNMITEGEVYTGSFVEELRASGRVDFNEMFLSRIGANVTGRVSEILAIPGQKVKQGDILAKITSTELTQSQLSFLKAKSASQLV
;
A
#
# COMPACT_ATOMS: atom_id res chain seq x y z
N MET A 1 5.74 -50.54 -9.86
CA MET A 1 6.28 -49.21 -9.47
C MET A 1 7.76 -49.24 -9.09
N LYS A 2 8.24 -50.01 -8.09
CA LYS A 2 9.68 -50.00 -7.71
C LYS A 2 10.66 -50.45 -8.82
N GLN A 3 10.27 -51.43 -9.64
CA GLN A 3 11.11 -51.97 -10.72
C GLN A 3 11.33 -50.96 -11.86
N GLU A 4 10.30 -50.21 -12.27
CA GLU A 4 10.45 -49.17 -13.30
C GLU A 4 11.35 -48.02 -12.84
N PHE A 5 11.27 -47.62 -11.57
CA PHE A 5 12.16 -46.59 -11.03
C PHE A 5 13.63 -47.03 -11.01
N THR A 6 13.91 -48.30 -10.72
CA THR A 6 15.29 -48.83 -10.74
C THR A 6 15.86 -48.88 -12.16
N GLU A 7 15.04 -49.18 -13.16
CA GLU A 7 15.46 -49.14 -14.57
C GLU A 7 15.74 -47.73 -15.07
N ILE A 8 14.91 -46.75 -14.69
CA ILE A 8 15.11 -45.33 -15.02
C ILE A 8 16.41 -44.80 -14.41
N ILE A 9 16.70 -45.14 -13.15
CA ILE A 9 17.95 -44.74 -12.48
C ILE A 9 19.17 -45.38 -13.16
N ALA A 10 19.11 -46.67 -13.50
CA ALA A 10 20.20 -47.35 -14.21
C ALA A 10 20.48 -46.70 -15.57
N LYS A 11 19.42 -46.41 -16.34
CA LYS A 11 19.50 -45.74 -17.65
C LYS A 11 20.09 -44.34 -17.53
N SER A 12 19.71 -43.56 -16.50
CA SER A 12 20.27 -42.22 -16.24
C SER A 12 21.76 -42.25 -15.91
N LYS A 13 22.21 -43.26 -15.16
CA LYS A 13 23.62 -43.43 -14.78
C LYS A 13 24.48 -43.82 -15.99
N GLU A 14 23.93 -44.64 -16.88
CA GLU A 14 24.55 -44.98 -18.17
C GLU A 14 24.62 -43.78 -19.12
N PHE A 15 23.56 -42.95 -19.16
CA PHE A 15 23.59 -41.70 -19.92
C PHE A 15 24.63 -40.71 -19.37
N TYR A 16 24.70 -40.55 -18.05
CA TYR A 16 25.68 -39.65 -17.42
C TYR A 16 27.12 -40.11 -17.71
N SER A 17 27.42 -41.41 -17.57
CA SER A 17 28.76 -41.93 -17.86
C SER A 17 29.14 -41.75 -19.34
N ARG A 18 28.18 -41.96 -20.25
CA ARG A 18 28.39 -41.77 -21.70
C ARG A 18 28.63 -40.29 -22.06
N TYR A 19 27.86 -39.37 -21.49
CA TYR A 19 28.08 -37.93 -21.65
C TYR A 19 29.42 -37.49 -21.05
N MET A 20 29.81 -38.01 -19.88
CA MET A 20 31.11 -37.71 -19.28
C MET A 20 32.28 -38.20 -20.15
N ALA A 21 32.16 -39.38 -20.77
CA ALA A 21 33.18 -39.90 -21.68
C ALA A 21 33.32 -39.00 -22.92
N ILE A 22 32.19 -38.59 -23.52
CA ILE A 22 32.16 -37.68 -24.66
C ILE A 22 32.73 -36.31 -24.27
N ALA A 23 32.32 -35.74 -23.14
CA ALA A 23 32.80 -34.47 -22.63
C ALA A 23 34.31 -34.49 -22.38
N LYS A 24 34.86 -35.60 -21.86
CA LYS A 24 36.32 -35.75 -21.69
C LYS A 24 37.07 -35.75 -23.01
N VAL A 25 36.54 -36.42 -24.05
CA VAL A 25 37.16 -36.44 -25.39
C VAL A 25 37.14 -35.03 -25.99
N TYR A 26 35.98 -34.36 -25.99
CA TYR A 26 35.85 -33.00 -26.49
C TYR A 26 36.71 -32.00 -25.70
N ALA A 27 36.79 -32.11 -24.38
CA ALA A 27 37.65 -31.27 -23.55
C ALA A 27 39.13 -31.48 -23.90
N LYS A 28 39.55 -32.71 -24.18
CA LYS A 28 40.93 -33.03 -24.58
C LYS A 28 41.25 -32.48 -25.97
N GLU A 29 40.31 -32.59 -26.91
CA GLU A 29 40.45 -32.00 -28.25
C GLU A 29 40.51 -30.47 -28.19
N TRP A 30 39.62 -29.85 -27.40
CA TRP A 30 39.65 -28.40 -27.16
C TRP A 30 40.95 -27.94 -26.51
N LEU A 31 41.44 -28.65 -25.51
CA LEU A 31 42.74 -28.34 -24.90
C LEU A 31 43.87 -28.45 -25.92
N ALA A 32 43.86 -29.47 -26.77
CA ALA A 32 44.87 -29.62 -27.82
C ALA A 32 44.81 -28.48 -28.85
N VAL A 33 43.61 -28.04 -29.24
CA VAL A 33 43.40 -26.90 -30.14
C VAL A 33 43.87 -25.59 -29.49
N VAL A 34 43.54 -25.37 -28.22
CA VAL A 34 43.98 -24.17 -27.46
C VAL A 34 45.50 -24.15 -27.32
N ILE A 35 46.13 -25.27 -26.98
CA ILE A 35 47.59 -25.38 -26.89
C ILE A 35 48.23 -25.10 -28.24
N LYS A 36 47.68 -25.65 -29.33
CA LYS A 36 48.18 -25.41 -30.69
C LYS A 36 48.05 -23.94 -31.08
N ALA A 37 46.88 -23.35 -30.89
CA ALA A 37 46.63 -21.94 -31.16
C ALA A 37 47.55 -21.03 -30.32
N GLN A 38 47.80 -21.39 -29.06
CA GLN A 38 48.73 -20.67 -28.20
C GLN A 38 50.17 -20.74 -28.70
N ASN A 39 50.60 -21.91 -29.19
CA ASN A 39 51.94 -22.07 -29.77
C ASN A 39 52.08 -21.28 -31.08
N ASP A 40 51.05 -21.29 -31.93
CA ASP A 40 51.05 -20.52 -33.19
C ASP A 40 51.10 -19.00 -32.90
N LEU A 41 50.35 -18.54 -31.89
CA LEU A 41 50.41 -17.14 -31.42
C LEU A 41 51.78 -16.78 -30.83
N TYR A 42 52.42 -17.71 -30.11
CA TYR A 42 53.77 -17.51 -29.60
C TYR A 42 54.78 -17.36 -30.73
N LEU A 43 54.69 -18.18 -31.79
CA LEU A 43 55.56 -18.07 -32.94
C LEU A 43 55.38 -16.73 -33.67
N LEU A 44 54.13 -16.31 -33.91
CA LEU A 44 53.83 -15.03 -34.55
C LEU A 44 54.31 -13.83 -33.72
N THR A 45 54.10 -13.86 -32.41
CA THR A 45 54.56 -12.79 -31.51
C THR A 45 56.08 -12.75 -31.42
N HIS A 46 56.75 -13.90 -31.50
CA HIS A 46 58.21 -13.98 -31.51
C HIS A 46 58.81 -13.47 -32.83
N GLU A 47 58.21 -13.76 -33.98
CA GLU A 47 58.60 -13.19 -35.28
C GLU A 47 58.41 -11.67 -35.33
N TRP A 48 57.29 -11.16 -34.82
CA TRP A 48 57.05 -9.72 -34.72
C TRP A 48 58.02 -9.03 -33.74
N PHE A 49 58.31 -9.68 -32.60
CA PHE A 49 59.22 -9.13 -31.60
C PHE A 49 60.68 -9.11 -32.08
N SER A 50 61.11 -10.14 -32.79
CA SER A 50 62.46 -10.22 -33.36
C SER A 50 62.70 -9.22 -34.48
N THR A 51 61.66 -8.88 -35.27
CA THR A 51 61.75 -7.88 -36.34
C THR A 51 61.76 -6.44 -35.82
N HIS A 52 61.00 -6.12 -34.78
CA HIS A 52 60.93 -4.75 -34.24
C HIS A 52 62.01 -4.42 -33.19
N LEU A 53 62.51 -5.38 -32.40
CA LEU A 53 63.45 -5.14 -31.28
C LEU A 53 64.60 -6.17 -31.23
N PRO A 54 65.54 -6.14 -32.20
CA PRO A 54 66.54 -7.20 -32.39
C PRO A 54 67.51 -7.38 -31.21
N ARG A 55 67.82 -6.31 -30.46
CA ARG A 55 68.73 -6.37 -29.29
C ARG A 55 68.14 -7.06 -28.08
N VAL A 56 66.81 -7.00 -27.91
CA VAL A 56 66.11 -7.60 -26.77
C VAL A 56 65.81 -9.07 -27.07
N ALA A 57 65.45 -9.39 -28.33
CA ALA A 57 65.27 -10.76 -28.80
C ALA A 57 66.55 -11.62 -28.62
N GLN A 58 67.72 -11.11 -28.99
CA GLN A 58 68.98 -11.87 -28.82
C GLN A 58 69.37 -12.13 -27.35
N ARG A 59 68.97 -11.25 -26.42
CA ARG A 59 69.17 -11.47 -24.97
C ARG A 59 68.17 -12.47 -24.42
N TYR A 60 66.95 -12.48 -24.96
CA TYR A 60 65.87 -13.38 -24.60
C TYR A 60 66.12 -14.82 -25.09
N ASP A 61 66.70 -15.00 -26.28
CA ASP A 61 67.09 -16.33 -26.80
C ASP A 61 68.22 -16.97 -25.99
N LYS A 62 69.05 -16.16 -25.31
CA LYS A 62 70.11 -16.62 -24.41
C LYS A 62 69.63 -16.88 -22.97
N ALA A 63 68.37 -16.57 -22.65
CA ALA A 63 67.81 -16.72 -21.31
C ALA A 63 67.32 -18.16 -21.05
N PRO A 64 67.28 -18.61 -19.78
CA PRO A 64 66.81 -19.96 -19.45
C PRO A 64 65.33 -20.17 -19.87
N PRO A 65 64.95 -21.41 -20.23
CA PRO A 65 63.66 -21.70 -20.88
C PRO A 65 62.42 -21.39 -20.02
N TRP A 66 62.57 -21.28 -18.70
CA TRP A 66 61.48 -20.90 -17.80
C TRP A 66 61.10 -19.41 -17.92
N THR A 67 62.10 -18.54 -18.11
CA THR A 67 61.90 -17.09 -18.29
C THR A 67 61.16 -16.75 -19.58
N GLN A 68 61.40 -17.53 -20.63
CA GLN A 68 60.73 -17.36 -21.92
C GLN A 68 59.21 -17.61 -21.80
N LYS A 69 58.84 -18.68 -21.10
CA LYS A 69 57.42 -18.98 -20.86
C LYS A 69 56.78 -17.96 -19.91
N GLY A 70 57.50 -17.52 -18.88
CA GLY A 70 56.97 -16.62 -17.84
C GLY A 70 56.55 -15.23 -18.34
N LEU A 71 57.32 -14.62 -19.24
CA LEU A 71 57.03 -13.27 -19.74
C LEU A 71 55.72 -13.21 -20.55
N TYR A 72 55.37 -14.30 -21.25
CA TYR A 72 54.13 -14.39 -22.02
C TYR A 72 52.87 -14.48 -21.14
N TYR A 73 52.97 -15.12 -19.97
CA TYR A 73 51.82 -15.25 -19.05
C TYR A 73 51.61 -14.03 -18.15
N PHE A 74 52.62 -13.15 -18.04
CA PHE A 74 52.57 -11.96 -17.17
C PHE A 74 51.41 -10.99 -17.52
N PRO A 75 51.15 -10.64 -18.80
CA PRO A 75 50.02 -9.79 -19.16
C PRO A 75 48.67 -10.43 -18.81
N TRP A 76 48.56 -11.75 -18.97
CA TRP A 76 47.32 -12.49 -18.66
C TRP A 76 47.08 -12.56 -17.16
N PHE A 77 48.14 -12.70 -16.35
CA PHE A 77 48.06 -12.63 -14.90
C PHE A 77 47.66 -11.22 -14.41
N CYS A 78 48.19 -10.16 -15.03
CA CYS A 78 47.77 -8.79 -14.75
C CYS A 78 46.29 -8.57 -15.11
N LEU A 79 45.83 -9.06 -16.27
CA LEU A 79 44.43 -8.96 -16.67
C LEU A 79 43.52 -9.72 -15.70
N PHE A 80 43.93 -10.91 -15.26
CA PHE A 80 43.22 -11.68 -14.24
C PHE A 80 43.13 -10.93 -12.89
N LEU A 81 44.21 -10.29 -12.45
CA LEU A 81 44.19 -9.45 -11.26
C LEU A 81 43.30 -8.22 -11.42
N ILE A 82 43.27 -7.60 -12.60
CA ILE A 82 42.36 -6.48 -12.90
C ILE A 82 40.90 -6.94 -12.85
N ILE A 83 40.59 -8.14 -13.38
CA ILE A 83 39.23 -8.71 -13.28
C ILE A 83 38.87 -8.99 -11.83
N LEU A 84 39.77 -9.60 -11.04
CA LEU A 84 39.51 -9.84 -9.63
C LEU A 84 39.33 -8.56 -8.82
N ASN A 85 40.06 -7.50 -9.18
CA ASN A 85 39.87 -6.17 -8.62
C ASN A 85 38.53 -5.55 -9.05
N TYR A 86 38.15 -5.66 -10.33
CA TYR A 86 36.86 -5.21 -10.83
C TYR A 86 35.67 -5.92 -10.15
N PHE A 87 35.83 -7.21 -9.83
CA PHE A 87 34.85 -7.99 -9.08
C PHE A 87 34.93 -7.79 -7.56
N ASN A 88 35.74 -6.84 -7.06
CA ASN A 88 35.91 -6.54 -5.63
C ASN A 88 36.17 -7.79 -4.75
N VAL A 89 36.77 -8.84 -5.32
CA VAL A 89 37.03 -10.10 -4.61
C VAL A 89 38.03 -9.92 -3.47
N PHE A 90 38.83 -8.85 -3.51
CA PHE A 90 39.83 -8.50 -2.49
C PHE A 90 39.35 -7.48 -1.45
N ASP A 91 38.10 -7.01 -1.52
CA ASP A 91 37.54 -6.17 -0.47
C ASP A 91 37.25 -7.01 0.78
N ARG A 92 38.18 -6.94 1.75
CA ARG A 92 38.11 -7.69 3.02
C ARG A 92 37.27 -7.01 4.12
N SER A 93 36.56 -5.93 3.83
CA SER A 93 35.66 -5.32 4.81
C SER A 93 34.21 -5.53 4.38
N PRO A 94 33.37 -6.25 5.16
CA PRO A 94 31.94 -6.15 4.95
C PRO A 94 31.56 -4.68 5.11
N THR A 95 30.84 -4.11 4.14
CA THR A 95 30.20 -2.82 4.34
C THR A 95 29.33 -2.94 5.58
N VAL A 96 29.70 -2.22 6.64
CA VAL A 96 28.93 -2.21 7.88
C VAL A 96 27.58 -1.61 7.53
N LYS A 97 26.59 -2.48 7.30
CA LYS A 97 25.19 -2.08 7.27
C LYS A 97 24.90 -1.62 8.68
N SER A 98 25.02 -0.30 8.90
CA SER A 98 24.63 0.33 10.15
C SER A 98 23.26 -0.20 10.50
N VAL A 99 23.10 -0.64 11.76
CA VAL A 99 21.82 -1.02 12.33
C VAL A 99 20.85 0.10 11.97
N GLN A 100 19.94 -0.17 11.03
CA GLN A 100 18.93 0.80 10.65
C GLN A 100 18.02 0.91 11.87
N ASP A 101 17.98 2.08 12.49
CA ASP A 101 17.11 2.33 13.63
C ASP A 101 15.67 1.93 13.22
N PRO A 102 14.99 1.06 13.98
CA PRO A 102 13.65 0.56 13.59
C PRO A 102 12.60 1.67 13.39
N ASN A 103 12.88 2.88 13.87
CA ASN A 103 11.99 4.05 13.79
C ASN A 103 12.28 4.95 12.58
N VAL A 104 13.34 4.68 11.80
CA VAL A 104 13.74 5.50 10.65
C VAL A 104 13.79 4.62 9.41
N VAL A 105 12.91 4.91 8.46
CA VAL A 105 12.87 4.23 7.16
C VAL A 105 13.41 5.20 6.11
N ILE A 106 14.56 4.85 5.52
CA ILE A 106 15.14 5.61 4.41
C ILE A 106 14.45 5.15 3.13
N VAL A 107 13.86 6.11 2.42
CA VAL A 107 13.08 5.87 1.20
C VAL A 107 13.97 6.10 -0.03
N ASN A 108 13.86 5.23 -1.03
CA ASN A 108 14.57 5.37 -2.30
C ASN A 108 14.01 6.55 -3.12
N GLU A 109 14.82 7.18 -3.98
CA GLU A 109 14.47 8.35 -4.79
C GLU A 109 13.21 8.12 -5.65
N ASP A 110 13.03 6.91 -6.18
CA ASP A 110 11.82 6.53 -6.94
C ASP A 110 10.53 6.68 -6.12
N LEU A 111 10.59 6.34 -4.83
CA LEU A 111 9.46 6.42 -3.90
C LEU A 111 9.30 7.83 -3.32
N HIS A 112 10.40 8.57 -3.19
CA HIS A 112 10.38 9.97 -2.76
C HIS A 112 9.54 10.82 -3.73
N ASN A 113 9.66 10.57 -5.04
CA ASN A 113 8.88 11.26 -6.07
C ASN A 113 7.35 11.01 -5.99
N MET A 114 6.91 10.00 -5.23
CA MET A 114 5.49 9.68 -5.03
C MET A 114 4.92 10.28 -3.73
N ILE A 115 5.76 10.85 -2.86
CA ILE A 115 5.36 11.42 -1.57
C ILE A 115 5.20 12.93 -1.72
N THR A 116 4.07 13.46 -1.26
CA THR A 116 3.85 14.91 -1.14
C THR A 116 4.06 15.31 0.31
N GLU A 117 5.02 16.19 0.55
CA GLU A 117 5.30 16.76 1.85
C GLU A 117 4.48 18.04 2.06
N GLY A 118 3.99 18.24 3.28
CA GLY A 118 3.30 19.47 3.69
C GLY A 118 3.74 19.88 5.08
N GLU A 119 3.95 21.17 5.30
CA GLU A 119 4.28 21.70 6.62
C GLU A 119 3.07 21.58 7.56
N VAL A 120 3.30 21.06 8.77
CA VAL A 120 2.26 20.94 9.79
C VAL A 120 2.04 22.30 10.43
N TYR A 121 0.83 22.84 10.29
CA TYR A 121 0.41 24.06 10.96
C TYR A 121 -0.85 23.84 11.80
N THR A 122 -0.98 24.60 12.88
CA THR A 122 -2.20 24.62 13.70
C THR A 122 -3.06 25.79 13.22
N GLY A 123 -4.29 25.49 12.79
CA GLY A 123 -5.26 26.48 12.35
C GLY A 123 -6.65 26.19 12.92
N SER A 124 -7.50 27.21 12.98
CA SER A 124 -8.90 27.01 13.32
C SER A 124 -9.60 26.35 12.13
N PHE A 125 -10.20 25.18 12.37
CA PHE A 125 -11.01 24.48 11.40
C PHE A 125 -12.48 24.56 11.84
N VAL A 126 -13.35 24.93 10.92
CA VAL A 126 -14.80 24.92 11.13
C VAL A 126 -15.39 23.86 10.22
N GLU A 127 -15.99 22.83 10.81
CA GLU A 127 -16.68 21.78 10.07
C GLU A 127 -18.07 22.28 9.65
N GLU A 128 -18.38 22.20 8.35
CA GLU A 128 -19.73 22.50 7.86
C GLU A 128 -20.65 21.29 8.13
N LEU A 129 -21.41 21.37 9.22
CA LEU A 129 -22.42 20.37 9.56
C LEU A 129 -23.78 20.76 8.97
N ARG A 130 -24.32 19.92 8.09
CA ARG A 130 -25.68 20.09 7.54
C ARG A 130 -26.67 19.25 8.32
N ALA A 131 -27.57 19.92 9.06
CA ALA A 131 -28.65 19.28 9.78
C ALA A 131 -30.01 19.57 9.13
N SER A 132 -30.89 18.59 9.09
CA SER A 132 -32.28 18.77 8.69
C SER A 132 -33.13 19.20 9.89
N GLY A 133 -34.05 20.13 9.68
CA GLY A 133 -34.99 20.62 10.69
C GLY A 133 -36.44 20.48 10.22
N ARG A 134 -37.37 20.47 11.17
CA ARG A 134 -38.82 20.51 10.90
C ARG A 134 -39.41 21.78 11.50
N VAL A 135 -40.28 22.43 10.76
CA VAL A 135 -41.11 23.53 11.29
C VAL A 135 -42.31 22.90 12.00
N ASP A 136 -42.43 23.18 13.30
CA ASP A 136 -43.56 22.78 14.12
C ASP A 136 -44.26 24.03 14.69
N PHE A 137 -45.42 23.83 15.33
CA PHE A 137 -46.13 24.90 16.01
C PHE A 137 -45.33 25.43 17.20
N ASN A 138 -45.47 26.72 17.46
CA ASN A 138 -44.89 27.30 18.67
C ASN A 138 -45.67 26.84 19.90
N GLU A 139 -45.06 25.97 20.70
CA GLU A 139 -45.68 25.39 21.90
C GLU A 139 -46.14 26.44 22.92
N MET A 140 -45.47 27.61 22.99
CA MET A 140 -45.88 28.71 23.88
C MET A 140 -47.18 29.40 23.43
N PHE A 141 -47.55 29.26 22.15
CA PHE A 141 -48.78 29.82 21.59
C PHE A 141 -49.79 28.74 21.22
N LEU A 142 -49.64 27.54 21.77
CA LEU A 142 -50.58 26.43 21.59
C LEU A 142 -51.61 26.42 22.72
N SER A 143 -52.89 26.62 22.40
CA SER A 143 -53.98 26.49 23.36
C SER A 143 -54.86 25.29 23.05
N ARG A 144 -55.07 24.42 24.04
CA ARG A 144 -56.01 23.30 23.97
C ARG A 144 -57.29 23.71 24.69
N ILE A 145 -58.37 23.91 23.94
CA ILE A 145 -59.63 24.40 24.47
C ILE A 145 -60.54 23.22 24.79
N GLY A 146 -61.08 23.19 26.01
CA GLY A 146 -62.10 22.25 26.47
C GLY A 146 -63.25 22.99 27.16
N ALA A 147 -64.41 22.36 27.23
CA ALA A 147 -65.56 22.91 27.94
C ALA A 147 -65.37 22.77 29.46
N ASN A 148 -65.64 23.82 30.23
CA ASN A 148 -65.59 23.77 31.69
C ASN A 148 -66.77 22.99 32.31
N VAL A 149 -67.86 22.83 31.55
CA VAL A 149 -69.06 22.10 31.97
C VAL A 149 -69.32 20.95 31.02
N THR A 150 -69.87 19.87 31.57
CA THR A 150 -70.36 18.72 30.81
C THR A 150 -71.65 19.11 30.08
N GLY A 151 -71.83 18.61 28.86
CA GLY A 151 -73.01 18.93 28.06
C GLY A 151 -72.97 18.33 26.66
N ARG A 152 -74.06 18.50 25.93
CA ARG A 152 -74.16 18.08 24.53
C ARG A 152 -73.70 19.21 23.60
N VAL A 153 -72.88 18.88 22.62
CA VAL A 153 -72.54 19.83 21.54
C VAL A 153 -73.79 20.07 20.69
N SER A 154 -74.26 21.32 20.66
CA SER A 154 -75.42 21.72 19.86
C SER A 154 -75.01 22.08 18.44
N GLU A 155 -73.94 22.85 18.29
CA GLU A 155 -73.44 23.36 17.00
C GLU A 155 -71.91 23.40 17.00
N ILE A 156 -71.30 23.06 15.86
CA ILE A 156 -69.85 23.22 15.61
C ILE A 156 -69.71 24.30 14.55
N LEU A 157 -68.98 25.37 14.88
CA LEU A 157 -68.84 26.56 14.03
C LEU A 157 -67.45 26.67 13.39
N ALA A 158 -66.44 25.99 13.94
CA ALA A 158 -65.07 25.98 13.42
C ALA A 158 -64.66 24.59 12.92
N ILE A 159 -63.82 24.55 11.88
CA ILE A 159 -63.33 23.33 11.23
C ILE A 159 -61.81 23.21 11.41
N PRO A 160 -61.24 22.00 11.57
CA PRO A 160 -59.79 21.81 11.63
C PRO A 160 -59.06 22.43 10.43
N GLY A 161 -57.97 23.16 10.69
CA GLY A 161 -57.20 23.87 9.67
C GLY A 161 -57.70 25.29 9.36
N GLN A 162 -58.88 25.67 9.84
CA GLN A 162 -59.37 27.05 9.76
C GLN A 162 -58.52 27.98 10.64
N LYS A 163 -58.14 29.14 10.10
CA LYS A 163 -57.50 30.20 10.89
C LYS A 163 -58.55 30.88 11.76
N VAL A 164 -58.34 30.90 13.06
CA VAL A 164 -59.21 31.52 14.06
C VAL A 164 -58.45 32.58 14.86
N LYS A 165 -59.15 33.59 15.36
CA LYS A 165 -58.62 34.63 16.24
C LYS A 165 -59.16 34.45 17.66
N GLN A 166 -58.49 35.10 18.62
CA GLN A 166 -58.97 35.14 19.99
C GLN A 166 -60.35 35.80 20.03
N GLY A 167 -61.32 35.11 20.64
CA GLY A 167 -62.71 35.55 20.74
C GLY A 167 -63.67 34.89 19.74
N ASP A 168 -63.14 34.16 18.75
CA ASP A 168 -63.99 33.43 17.80
C ASP A 168 -64.70 32.25 18.49
N ILE A 169 -65.98 32.08 18.18
CA ILE A 169 -66.81 31.01 18.75
C ILE A 169 -66.58 29.72 17.97
N LEU A 170 -66.02 28.71 18.63
CA LEU A 170 -65.67 27.43 17.99
C LEU A 170 -66.82 26.43 17.97
N ALA A 171 -67.59 26.36 19.06
CA ALA A 171 -68.73 25.47 19.22
C ALA A 171 -69.71 26.00 20.28
N LYS A 172 -70.98 25.59 20.18
CA LYS A 172 -71.99 25.83 21.21
C LYS A 172 -72.34 24.53 21.93
N ILE A 173 -72.39 24.58 23.25
CA ILE A 173 -72.65 23.42 24.11
C ILE A 173 -73.84 23.74 25.01
N THR A 174 -74.77 22.80 25.10
CA THR A 174 -75.90 22.86 26.02
C THR A 174 -75.64 21.95 27.21
N SER A 175 -75.50 22.52 28.40
CA SER A 175 -75.30 21.79 29.66
C SER A 175 -76.61 21.71 30.45
N THR A 176 -77.07 20.50 30.71
CA THR A 176 -78.23 20.25 31.58
C THR A 176 -77.89 20.46 33.05
N GLU A 177 -76.68 20.11 33.47
CA GLU A 177 -76.19 20.29 34.85
C GLU A 177 -76.13 21.76 35.24
N LEU A 178 -75.60 22.63 34.37
CA LEU A 178 -75.54 24.07 34.61
C LEU A 178 -76.96 24.66 34.70
N THR A 179 -77.85 24.25 33.80
CA THR A 179 -79.24 24.73 33.78
C THR A 179 -79.98 24.34 35.07
N GLN A 180 -79.84 23.08 35.52
CA GLN A 180 -80.44 22.61 36.76
C GLN A 180 -79.88 23.35 37.98
N SER A 181 -78.57 23.59 38.01
CA SER A 181 -77.91 24.33 39.08
C SER A 181 -78.42 25.77 39.16
N GLN A 182 -78.56 26.46 38.03
CA GLN A 182 -79.12 27.82 37.98
C GLN A 182 -80.58 27.86 38.41
N LEU A 183 -81.40 26.90 37.98
CA LEU A 183 -82.79 26.79 38.42
C LEU A 183 -82.90 26.56 39.93
N SER A 184 -82.03 25.72 40.49
CA SER A 184 -81.99 25.47 41.93
C SER A 184 -81.60 26.73 42.72
N PHE A 185 -80.62 27.48 42.22
CA PHE A 185 -80.21 28.76 42.81
C PHE A 185 -81.36 29.78 42.80
N LEU A 186 -82.06 29.92 41.67
CA LEU A 186 -83.21 30.83 41.58
C LEU A 186 -84.33 30.44 42.55
N LYS A 187 -84.63 29.14 42.68
CA LYS A 187 -85.62 28.64 43.65
C LYS A 187 -85.22 28.99 45.09
N ALA A 188 -83.97 28.74 45.47
CA ALA A 188 -83.47 29.03 46.81
C ALA A 188 -83.48 30.53 47.10
N LYS A 189 -83.09 31.36 46.13
CA LYS A 189 -83.11 32.82 46.25
C LYS A 189 -84.53 33.36 46.45
N SER A 190 -85.49 32.88 45.66
CA SER A 190 -86.89 33.29 45.80
C SER A 190 -87.48 32.85 47.14
N ALA A 191 -87.17 31.64 47.61
CA ALA A 191 -87.61 31.17 48.92
C ALA A 191 -87.04 32.03 50.06
N SER A 192 -85.78 32.46 49.96
CA SER A 192 -85.15 33.32 50.97
C SER A 192 -85.68 34.76 50.98
N GLN A 193 -86.21 35.26 49.87
CA GLN A 193 -86.78 36.62 49.81
C GLN A 193 -88.23 36.69 50.30
N LEU A 194 -88.90 35.55 50.40
CA LEU A 194 -90.28 35.43 50.88
C LEU A 194 -90.39 35.12 52.38
N VAL A 195 -89.25 34.98 53.07
CA VAL A 195 -89.12 34.83 54.52
C VAL A 195 -88.63 36.15 55.10
#